data_AF-A0A367KQM7-F1
#
_entry.id   AF-A0A367KQM7-F1
#
_cell.length_a   1.000
_cell.length_b   1.000
_cell.length_c   1.000
_cell.angle_alpha   90.00
_cell.angle_beta   90.00
_cell.angle_gamma   90.00
#
_symmetry.space_group_name_H-M   'P 1'
#
loop_
_entity.id
_entity.type
_entity.pdbx_description
1 polymer ?
#
loop_
_entity_poly.entity_id
_entity_poly.type
_entity_poly.pdbx_seq_one_letter_code
_entity_poly.pdbx_strand_id
1 'polypeptide(L)'
;TPYEPPQGVHSFPFIFSHPKEPPTKHLPSIISIIQGSKYKLDDPKAGPVHFVDSVINSTYYLMRIDQHVVFVIIYLEKTHSEPATAEFMNNIVTSLRGTAVIEELIRVD
;
A
#
# COMPACT_ATOMS: atom_id res chain seq x y z
N THR A 1 8.08 -17.66 -18.97
CA THR A 1 8.15 -16.43 -19.79
C THR A 1 8.81 -15.35 -18.96
N PRO A 2 9.67 -14.50 -19.52
CA PRO A 2 10.21 -13.35 -18.78
C PRO A 2 9.05 -12.43 -18.38
N TYR A 3 9.10 -11.90 -17.15
CA TYR A 3 8.13 -10.93 -16.67
C TYR A 3 8.28 -9.64 -17.47
N GLU A 4 7.26 -9.33 -18.29
CA GLU A 4 7.17 -8.02 -18.92
C GLU A 4 6.62 -7.03 -17.89
N PRO A 5 7.37 -5.98 -17.54
CA PRO A 5 6.88 -4.96 -16.64
C PRO A 5 5.63 -4.35 -17.28
N PRO A 6 4.48 -4.37 -16.61
CA PRO A 6 3.28 -3.77 -17.17
C PRO A 6 3.53 -2.28 -17.42
N GLN A 7 3.00 -1.73 -18.51
CA GLN A 7 3.18 -0.33 -18.93
C GLN A 7 1.89 0.48 -18.72
N GLY A 8 2.00 1.72 -18.24
CA GLY A 8 0.87 2.65 -18.07
C GLY A 8 -0.06 2.31 -16.90
N VAL A 9 -1.37 2.57 -17.03
CA VAL A 9 -2.36 2.26 -15.98
C VAL A 9 -2.47 0.77 -15.68
N HIS A 10 -2.11 -0.08 -16.64
CA HIS A 10 -2.02 -1.53 -16.45
C HIS A 10 -0.85 -1.92 -15.54
N SER A 11 0.07 -1.01 -15.23
CA SER A 11 1.18 -1.23 -14.29
C SER A 11 0.76 -1.39 -12.84
N PHE A 12 -0.43 -0.93 -12.49
CA PHE A 12 -0.92 -0.89 -11.12
C PHE A 12 -2.32 -1.52 -11.03
N PRO A 13 -2.47 -2.82 -11.33
CA PRO A 13 -3.75 -3.49 -11.25
C PRO A 13 -4.19 -3.62 -9.78
N PHE A 14 -5.50 -3.50 -9.54
CA PHE A 14 -6.09 -3.89 -8.26
C PHE A 14 -6.22 -5.42 -8.22
N ILE A 15 -5.26 -6.10 -7.61
CA ILE A 15 -5.29 -7.56 -7.42
C ILE A 15 -6.27 -7.99 -6.32
N PHE A 16 -6.63 -7.06 -5.44
CA PHE A 16 -7.63 -7.22 -4.39
C PHE A 16 -8.30 -5.86 -4.15
N SER A 17 -9.61 -5.88 -3.84
CA SER A 17 -10.33 -4.69 -3.43
C SER A 17 -11.45 -5.05 -2.45
N HIS A 18 -11.61 -4.21 -1.43
CA HIS A 18 -12.75 -4.24 -0.55
C HIS A 18 -13.26 -2.81 -0.36
N PRO A 19 -14.56 -2.52 -0.61
CA PRO A 19 -15.57 -3.39 -1.20
C PRO A 19 -15.19 -3.95 -2.59
N LYS A 20 -15.95 -4.92 -3.12
CA LYS A 20 -15.56 -5.73 -4.30
C LYS A 20 -15.19 -4.90 -5.55
N GLU A 21 -15.72 -3.69 -5.68
CA GLU A 21 -15.46 -2.81 -6.82
C GLU A 21 -14.15 -2.01 -6.63
N PRO A 22 -13.20 -2.10 -7.57
CA PRO A 22 -11.95 -1.37 -7.47
C PRO A 22 -12.15 0.15 -7.60
N PRO A 23 -11.42 0.99 -6.83
CA PRO A 23 -11.58 2.44 -6.81
C PRO A 23 -10.85 3.09 -8.00
N THR A 24 -11.29 2.80 -9.23
CA THR A 24 -10.63 3.24 -10.48
C THR A 24 -10.48 4.76 -10.60
N LYS A 25 -11.41 5.54 -10.06
CA LYS A 25 -11.36 7.01 -10.05
C LYS A 25 -10.19 7.57 -9.22
N HIS A 26 -9.70 6.80 -8.26
CA HIS A 26 -8.59 7.18 -7.37
C HIS A 26 -7.23 6.73 -7.89
N LEU A 27 -7.20 5.87 -8.92
CA LEU A 27 -5.97 5.28 -9.44
C LEU A 27 -4.91 6.34 -9.85
N PRO A 28 -5.25 7.47 -10.49
CA PRO A 28 -4.25 8.49 -10.81
C PRO A 28 -3.55 9.07 -9.56
N SER A 29 -4.31 9.39 -8.51
CA SER A 29 -3.75 9.89 -7.25
C SER A 29 -2.88 8.82 -6.58
N ILE A 30 -3.33 7.56 -6.56
CA ILE A 30 -2.57 6.42 -5.99
C ILE A 30 -1.22 6.26 -6.72
N ILE A 31 -1.22 6.25 -8.05
CA ILE A 31 0.00 6.13 -8.86
C ILE A 31 0.95 7.30 -8.56
N SER A 32 0.42 8.52 -8.53
CA SER A 32 1.21 9.72 -8.22
C SER A 32 1.87 9.61 -6.85
N ILE A 33 1.14 9.15 -5.82
CA ILE A 33 1.67 8.98 -4.46
C ILE A 33 2.74 7.89 -4.41
N ILE A 34 2.53 6.75 -5.09
CA ILE A 34 3.51 5.65 -5.15
C ILE A 34 4.82 6.15 -5.76
N GLN A 35 4.74 6.87 -6.88
CA GLN A 35 5.91 7.40 -7.58
C GLN A 35 6.61 8.49 -6.76
N GLY A 36 5.85 9.43 -6.19
CA GLY A 36 6.40 10.53 -5.39
C GLY A 36 6.96 10.10 -4.03
N SER A 37 6.46 8.99 -3.47
CA SER A 37 6.86 8.49 -2.15
C SER A 37 7.70 7.21 -2.22
N LYS A 38 8.29 6.90 -3.38
CA LYS A 38 9.02 5.65 -3.63
C LYS A 38 10.08 5.36 -2.56
N TYR A 39 10.89 6.35 -2.20
CA TYR A 39 11.91 6.20 -1.14
C TYR A 39 11.33 5.71 0.19
N LYS A 40 10.20 6.31 0.62
CA LYS A 40 9.56 5.94 1.88
C LYS A 40 8.86 4.59 1.79
N LEU A 41 8.23 4.29 0.66
CA LEU A 41 7.58 2.99 0.44
C LEU A 41 8.59 1.84 0.29
N ASP A 42 9.79 2.11 -0.21
CA ASP A 42 10.85 1.13 -0.37
C ASP A 42 11.56 0.81 0.96
N ASP A 43 11.42 1.64 2.00
CA ASP A 43 11.97 1.38 3.34
C ASP A 43 11.05 0.44 4.14
N PRO A 44 11.45 -0.80 4.44
CA PRO A 44 10.62 -1.75 5.18
C PRO A 44 10.32 -1.33 6.62
N LYS A 45 11.15 -0.43 7.18
CA LYS A 45 11.02 0.11 8.54
C LYS A 45 10.17 1.39 8.57
N ALA A 46 9.89 1.98 7.42
CA ALA A 46 9.02 3.14 7.36
C ALA A 46 7.56 2.72 7.60
N GLY A 47 6.87 3.53 8.40
CA GLY A 47 5.42 3.45 8.53
C GLY A 47 4.69 3.92 7.26
N PRO A 48 3.35 3.89 7.26
CA PRO A 48 2.56 4.26 6.10
C PRO A 48 2.81 5.69 5.60
N VAL A 49 2.68 5.86 4.29
CA VAL A 49 2.57 7.17 3.64
C VAL A 49 1.14 7.65 3.82
N HIS A 50 0.95 8.81 4.46
CA HIS A 50 -0.33 9.48 4.59
C HIS A 50 -0.37 10.67 3.63
N PHE A 51 -1.42 10.77 2.81
CA PHE A 51 -1.60 11.85 1.85
C PHE A 51 -3.05 12.31 1.78
N VAL A 52 -3.27 13.63 1.81
CA VAL A 52 -4.61 14.23 1.71
C VAL A 52 -4.72 14.93 0.35
N ASP A 53 -5.61 14.43 -0.50
CA ASP A 53 -5.97 15.07 -1.76
C ASP A 53 -7.11 16.06 -1.54
N SER A 54 -6.78 17.35 -1.52
CA SER A 54 -7.75 18.42 -1.29
C SER A 54 -8.64 18.71 -2.51
N VAL A 55 -8.28 18.22 -3.71
CA VAL A 55 -9.06 18.46 -4.94
C VAL A 55 -10.29 17.57 -4.98
N ILE A 56 -10.14 16.30 -4.60
CA ILE A 56 -11.22 15.31 -4.54
C ILE A 56 -11.64 14.94 -3.11
N ASN A 57 -11.18 15.73 -2.14
CA ASN A 57 -11.50 15.60 -0.71
C ASN A 57 -11.34 14.16 -0.17
N SER A 58 -10.24 13.51 -0.50
CA SER A 58 -9.97 12.11 -0.13
C SER A 58 -8.63 11.97 0.57
N THR A 59 -8.52 11.02 1.49
CA THR A 59 -7.29 10.73 2.22
C THR A 59 -6.80 9.33 1.92
N TYR A 60 -5.49 9.19 1.72
CA TYR A 60 -4.85 7.95 1.32
C TYR A 60 -3.81 7.53 2.34
N TYR A 61 -3.81 6.25 2.66
CA TYR A 61 -2.70 5.61 3.34
C TYR A 61 -2.13 4.52 2.44
N LEU A 62 -0.82 4.51 2.24
CA LEU A 62 -0.12 3.53 1.44
C LEU A 62 1.01 2.91 2.22
N MET A 63 1.16 1.59 2.11
CA MET A 63 2.28 0.88 2.70
C MET A 63 2.66 -0.29 1.81
N ARG A 64 3.97 -0.52 1.63
CA ARG A 64 4.46 -1.57 0.74
C ARG A 64 4.47 -2.92 1.46
N ILE A 65 3.83 -3.91 0.86
CA ILE A 65 3.87 -5.29 1.32
C ILE A 65 5.21 -5.90 0.90
N ASP A 66 5.50 -5.91 -0.41
CA ASP A 66 6.72 -6.47 -0.99
C ASP A 66 7.19 -5.68 -2.23
N GLN A 67 8.11 -6.22 -3.03
CA GLN A 67 8.63 -5.55 -4.23
C GLN A 67 7.55 -5.22 -5.30
N HIS A 68 6.40 -5.87 -5.32
CA HIS A 68 5.38 -5.71 -6.37
C HIS A 68 4.01 -5.30 -5.84
N VAL A 69 3.78 -5.40 -4.52
CA VAL A 69 2.47 -5.19 -3.91
C VAL A 69 2.49 -4.01 -2.94
N VAL A 70 1.55 -3.09 -3.13
CA VAL A 70 1.29 -1.95 -2.25
C VAL A 70 -0.13 -2.09 -1.69
N PHE A 71 -0.27 -1.98 -0.37
CA PHE A 71 -1.55 -1.91 0.31
C PHE A 71 -1.99 -0.45 0.42
N VAL A 72 -3.27 -0.19 0.12
CA VAL A 72 -3.85 1.16 0.09
C VAL A 72 -5.16 1.18 0.86
N ILE A 73 -5.33 2.19 1.73
CA ILE A 73 -6.61 2.56 2.35
C ILE A 73 -7.00 3.94 1.83
N ILE A 74 -8.29 4.09 1.47
CA ILE A 74 -8.85 5.33 0.96
C ILE A 74 -10.01 5.74 1.88
N TYR A 75 -9.91 6.93 2.45
CA TYR A 75 -11.03 7.62 3.08
C TYR A 75 -11.63 8.59 2.06
N LEU A 76 -12.95 8.51 1.85
CA LEU A 76 -13.68 9.38 0.92
C LEU A 76 -13.97 10.79 1.50
N GLU A 77 -13.28 11.11 2.59
CA GLU A 77 -13.29 12.41 3.23
C GLU A 77 -11.87 12.79 3.66
N LYS A 78 -11.68 14.08 3.92
CA LYS A 78 -10.44 14.58 4.48
C LYS A 78 -10.37 14.19 5.96
N THR A 79 -9.42 13.33 6.30
CA THR A 79 -9.15 12.90 7.65
C THR A 79 -7.76 13.37 8.07
N HIS A 80 -7.55 13.49 9.39
CA HIS A 80 -6.20 13.63 9.91
C HIS A 80 -5.47 12.28 9.90
N SER A 81 -4.17 12.31 10.16
CA SER A 81 -3.40 11.09 10.37
C SER A 81 -3.89 10.41 11.65
N GLU A 82 -4.44 9.20 11.53
CA GLU A 82 -4.96 8.43 12.65
C GLU A 82 -3.99 7.31 13.03
N PRO A 83 -3.57 7.21 14.30
CA PRO A 83 -2.67 6.15 14.75
C PRO A 83 -3.25 4.74 14.54
N ALA A 84 -4.55 4.56 14.75
CA ALA A 84 -5.23 3.28 14.59
C ALA A 84 -5.16 2.75 13.15
N THR A 85 -5.30 3.63 12.14
CA THR A 85 -5.15 3.26 10.73
C THR A 85 -3.72 2.81 10.44
N ALA A 86 -2.73 3.52 10.97
CA ALA A 86 -1.35 3.16 10.78
C ALA A 86 -1.03 1.81 11.44
N GLU A 87 -1.49 1.58 12.66
CA GLU A 87 -1.35 0.31 13.38
C GLU A 87 -2.00 -0.85 12.61
N PHE A 88 -3.23 -0.67 12.15
CA PHE A 88 -3.95 -1.65 11.33
C PHE A 88 -3.18 -2.03 10.06
N MET A 89 -2.68 -1.03 9.32
CA MET A 89 -1.87 -1.28 8.12
C MET A 89 -0.57 -2.02 8.45
N ASN A 90 0.13 -1.62 9.51
CA ASN A 90 1.36 -2.30 9.95
C ASN A 90 1.10 -3.78 10.26
N ASN A 91 0.01 -4.09 10.96
CA ASN A 91 -0.36 -5.47 11.30
C ASN A 91 -0.63 -6.33 10.06
N ILE A 92 -1.40 -5.81 9.09
CA ILE A 92 -1.68 -6.52 7.84
C ILE A 92 -0.40 -6.71 7.02
N VAL A 93 0.36 -5.64 6.81
CA VAL A 93 1.59 -5.69 6.00
C VAL A 93 2.62 -6.64 6.60
N THR A 94 2.79 -6.63 7.92
CA THR A 94 3.72 -7.53 8.61
C THR A 94 3.31 -8.99 8.45
N SER A 95 1.99 -9.27 8.58
CA SER A 95 1.46 -10.62 8.37
C SER A 95 1.66 -11.11 6.93
N LEU A 96 1.45 -10.24 5.95
CA LEU A 96 1.58 -10.57 4.52
C LEU A 96 3.04 -10.69 4.06
N ARG A 97 4.00 -10.05 4.75
CA ARG A 97 5.44 -10.22 4.46
C ARG A 97 5.95 -11.62 4.81
N GLY A 98 5.23 -12.37 5.63
CA GLY A 98 5.59 -13.75 6.00
C GLY A 98 6.90 -13.87 6.78
N THR A 99 7.46 -12.76 7.29
CA THR A 99 8.73 -12.77 8.05
C THR A 99 8.62 -13.58 9.33
N ALA A 100 7.44 -13.63 9.95
CA ALA A 100 7.18 -14.46 11.13
C ALA A 100 7.42 -15.96 10.86
N VAL A 101 7.04 -16.46 9.68
CA VAL A 101 7.27 -17.87 9.31
C VAL A 101 8.77 -18.16 9.17
N ILE A 102 9.53 -17.21 8.60
CA ILE A 102 10.98 -17.34 8.45
C ILE A 102 11.66 -17.31 9.83
N GLU A 103 11.22 -16.42 10.73
CA GLU A 103 11.73 -16.35 12.09
C GLU A 103 11.46 -17.62 12.89
N GLU A 104 10.29 -18.25 12.72
CA GLU A 104 9.98 -19.53 13.35
C GLU A 104 10.89 -20.65 12.86
N LEU A 105 11.18 -20.70 11.56
CA LEU A 105 12.10 -21.70 10.99
C LEU A 105 13.52 -21.58 11.55
N ILE A 106 14.02 -20.35 11.76
CA ILE A 106 15.35 -20.10 12.32
C ILE A 106 15.46 -20.54 13.80
N ARG A 107 14.34 -20.57 14.54
CA ARG A 107 14.33 -20.97 15.96
C ARG A 107 14.32 -22.48 16.19
N VAL A 108 14.09 -23.27 15.13
CA VAL A 108 14.00 -24.73 15.20
C VAL A 108 15.36 -25.41 14.97
N ASP A 109 16.35 -24.67 14.46
CA ASP A 109 17.76 -25.05 14.35
C ASP A 109 18.59 -24.61 15.58
#